data_AF-A0A968TTF8-F1
#
_entry.id   AF-A0A968TTF8-F1
#
_cell.length_a   1.000
_cell.length_b   1.000
_cell.length_c   1.000
_cell.angle_alpha   90.00
_cell.angle_beta   90.00
_cell.angle_gamma   90.00
#
_symmetry.space_group_name_H-M   'P 1'
#
loop_
_entity.id
_entity.type
_entity.pdbx_description
1 polymer ?
#
loop_
_entity_poly.entity_id
_entity_poly.type
_entity_poly.pdbx_seq_one_letter_code
_entity_poly.pdbx_strand_id
1 'polypeptide(L)'
;MGRLLLATRAHYFLWLDPEWTRTELLPLFDWQRDPQEANRSWQGFFFWGRPTPDLLEALAPAATQLANHLESFGEQREHYGEFIARAACSLPDDPFSKKWFIAFLQKADADDRADFAWELDKMLKPLQPAQKAELWQAWLKRYFEHRAQFPPRPEGQEFTALLGWAFHLPEQLAELVSCLEALPGSGAADQRLSWALAQGELTGSDPDLLARLLFVFLRRCHELEPWNRSDLHEAILDLIAEGTQATLITELIEKYLEHGGSESQKLTEALQKREAAKQTTAPTQAGS
;
A
#
# COMPACT_ATOMS: atom_id res chain seq x y z
N MET A 1 -10.65 -24.34 -25.16
CA MET A 1 -11.61 -23.61 -24.29
C MET A 1 -12.02 -24.40 -23.05
N GLY A 2 -12.40 -25.67 -23.13
CA GLY A 2 -12.78 -26.46 -21.93
C GLY A 2 -11.69 -26.53 -20.85
N ARG A 3 -10.44 -26.78 -21.23
CA ARG A 3 -9.28 -26.82 -20.31
C ARG A 3 -9.02 -25.51 -19.57
N LEU A 4 -9.22 -24.38 -20.25
CA LEU A 4 -9.09 -23.04 -19.65
C LEU A 4 -10.12 -22.84 -18.52
N LEU A 5 -11.39 -23.22 -18.75
CA LEU A 5 -12.42 -23.14 -17.72
C LEU A 5 -12.16 -24.07 -16.54
N LEU A 6 -11.51 -25.22 -16.77
CA LEU A 6 -11.09 -26.10 -15.70
C LEU A 6 -9.97 -25.45 -14.87
N ALA A 7 -9.01 -24.80 -15.53
CA ALA A 7 -7.89 -24.12 -14.87
C ALA A 7 -8.37 -23.01 -13.92
N THR A 8 -9.36 -22.21 -14.31
CA THR A 8 -9.94 -21.18 -13.43
C THR A 8 -10.60 -21.75 -12.17
N ARG A 9 -11.03 -23.02 -12.22
CA ARG A 9 -11.65 -23.74 -11.10
C ARG A 9 -10.71 -24.76 -10.44
N ALA A 10 -9.39 -24.64 -10.64
CA ALA A 10 -8.41 -25.59 -10.14
C ALA A 10 -8.51 -25.88 -8.63
N HIS A 11 -8.85 -24.88 -7.81
CA HIS A 11 -9.04 -25.06 -6.36
C HIS A 11 -10.15 -26.08 -6.03
N TYR A 12 -11.24 -26.06 -6.80
CA TYR A 12 -12.38 -26.95 -6.61
C TYR A 12 -12.02 -28.38 -7.03
N PHE A 13 -11.34 -28.53 -8.16
CA PHE A 13 -10.88 -29.85 -8.62
C PHE A 13 -9.81 -30.43 -7.71
N LEU A 14 -8.90 -29.62 -7.17
CA LEU A 14 -7.89 -30.08 -6.22
C LEU A 14 -8.53 -30.63 -4.95
N TRP A 15 -9.65 -30.06 -4.52
CA TRP A 15 -10.42 -30.55 -3.38
C TRP A 15 -11.21 -31.83 -3.72
N LEU A 16 -11.80 -31.92 -4.92
CA LEU A 16 -12.64 -33.05 -5.33
C LEU A 16 -11.84 -34.29 -5.75
N ASP A 17 -10.80 -34.11 -6.56
CA ASP A 17 -9.91 -35.15 -7.08
C ASP A 17 -8.48 -34.62 -7.14
N PRO A 18 -7.72 -34.73 -6.03
CA PRO A 18 -6.36 -34.21 -5.94
C PRO A 18 -5.37 -34.90 -6.87
N GLU A 19 -5.56 -36.20 -7.15
CA GLU A 19 -4.65 -36.95 -8.03
C GLU A 19 -4.82 -36.51 -9.48
N TRP A 20 -6.06 -36.54 -9.99
CA TRP A 20 -6.35 -36.10 -11.35
C TRP A 20 -5.95 -34.64 -11.57
N THR A 21 -6.21 -33.78 -10.59
CA THR A 21 -5.83 -32.36 -10.70
C THR A 21 -4.32 -32.20 -10.86
N ARG A 22 -3.52 -32.94 -10.09
CA ARG A 22 -2.05 -32.87 -10.17
C ARG A 22 -1.50 -33.45 -11.46
N THR A 23 -2.11 -34.49 -12.02
CA THR A 23 -1.60 -35.17 -13.23
C THR A 23 -2.10 -34.53 -14.53
N GLU A 24 -3.32 -34.00 -14.55
CA GLU A 24 -3.96 -33.50 -15.78
C GLU A 24 -4.11 -31.99 -15.83
N LEU A 25 -4.44 -31.35 -14.70
CA LEU A 25 -4.82 -29.93 -14.67
C LEU A 25 -3.64 -29.00 -14.34
N LEU A 26 -2.89 -29.26 -13.26
CA LEU A 26 -1.75 -28.41 -12.87
C LEU A 26 -0.65 -28.33 -13.93
N PRO A 27 -0.35 -29.39 -14.71
CA PRO A 27 0.63 -29.30 -15.78
C PRO A 27 0.25 -28.32 -16.90
N LEU A 28 -1.01 -27.88 -16.99
CA LEU A 28 -1.41 -26.84 -17.94
C LEU A 28 -0.83 -25.47 -17.58
N PHE A 29 -0.36 -25.27 -16.35
CA PHE A 29 0.30 -24.04 -15.89
C PHE A 29 1.82 -24.06 -16.08
N ASP A 30 2.38 -25.19 -16.51
CA ASP A 30 3.83 -25.37 -16.64
C ASP A 30 4.35 -24.84 -17.98
N TRP A 31 5.11 -23.75 -17.90
CA TRP A 31 5.77 -23.11 -19.04
C TRP A 31 6.74 -24.02 -19.77
N GLN A 32 7.35 -25.01 -19.10
CA GLN A 32 8.29 -25.93 -19.74
C GLN A 32 7.58 -26.96 -20.62
N ARG A 33 6.31 -27.26 -20.31
CA ARG A 33 5.51 -28.22 -21.07
C ARG A 33 4.94 -27.60 -22.33
N ASP A 34 4.21 -26.49 -22.19
CA ASP A 34 3.60 -25.77 -23.31
C ASP A 34 3.43 -24.29 -22.93
N PRO A 35 4.31 -23.39 -23.40
CA PRO A 35 4.24 -21.97 -23.05
C PRO A 35 2.92 -21.29 -23.46
N GLN A 36 2.29 -21.71 -24.57
CA GLN A 36 1.05 -21.08 -25.03
C GLN A 36 -0.14 -21.50 -24.15
N GLU A 37 -0.21 -22.78 -23.78
CA GLU A 37 -1.26 -23.27 -22.89
C GLU A 37 -1.05 -22.76 -21.45
N ALA A 38 0.20 -22.67 -20.99
CA ALA A 38 0.56 -22.06 -19.70
C ALA A 38 0.13 -20.60 -19.63
N ASN A 39 0.47 -19.80 -20.64
CA ASN A 39 0.08 -18.40 -20.72
C ASN A 39 -1.44 -18.23 -20.61
N ARG A 40 -2.22 -18.97 -21.42
CA ARG A 40 -3.69 -18.91 -21.37
C ARG A 40 -4.25 -19.35 -20.02
N SER A 41 -3.71 -20.44 -19.46
CA SER A 41 -4.16 -20.98 -18.17
C SER A 41 -3.94 -19.97 -17.05
N TRP A 42 -2.78 -19.31 -17.02
CA TRP A 42 -2.47 -18.25 -16.06
C TRP A 42 -3.35 -17.02 -16.26
N GLN A 43 -3.55 -16.54 -17.49
CA GLN A 43 -4.45 -15.40 -17.76
C GLN A 43 -5.86 -15.62 -17.22
N GLY A 44 -6.47 -16.78 -17.53
CA GLY A 44 -7.79 -17.11 -17.01
C GLY A 44 -7.82 -17.23 -15.49
N PHE A 45 -6.74 -17.75 -14.91
CA PHE A 45 -6.62 -17.95 -13.47
C PHE A 45 -6.40 -16.66 -12.70
N PHE A 46 -5.70 -15.66 -13.24
CA PHE A 46 -5.56 -14.36 -12.58
C PHE A 46 -6.91 -13.72 -12.32
N PHE A 47 -7.82 -13.76 -13.29
CA PHE A 47 -9.13 -13.11 -13.19
C PHE A 47 -10.15 -13.91 -12.35
N TRP A 48 -10.28 -15.21 -12.61
CA TRP A 48 -11.36 -16.02 -12.04
C TRP A 48 -10.90 -17.07 -11.02
N GLY A 49 -9.58 -17.26 -10.91
CA GLY A 49 -8.97 -18.25 -10.03
C GLY A 49 -9.09 -17.86 -8.56
N ARG A 50 -9.10 -18.89 -7.71
CA ARG A 50 -9.00 -18.72 -6.26
C ARG A 50 -7.67 -19.31 -5.78
N PRO A 51 -6.72 -18.48 -5.32
CA PRO A 51 -5.44 -18.96 -4.83
C PRO A 51 -5.58 -19.49 -3.40
N THR A 52 -6.01 -20.74 -3.22
CA THR A 52 -6.01 -21.37 -1.89
C THR A 52 -4.60 -21.82 -1.50
N PRO A 53 -4.26 -21.92 -0.21
CA PRO A 53 -2.92 -22.38 0.24
C PRO A 53 -2.47 -23.69 -0.41
N ASP A 54 -3.33 -24.72 -0.40
CA ASP A 54 -3.01 -26.03 -0.98
C ASP A 54 -2.74 -25.95 -2.49
N LEU A 55 -3.50 -25.11 -3.20
CA LEU A 55 -3.32 -24.91 -4.63
C LEU A 55 -2.05 -24.11 -4.93
N LEU A 56 -1.77 -23.06 -4.15
CA LEU A 56 -0.55 -22.27 -4.29
C LEU A 56 0.70 -23.11 -4.05
N GLU A 57 0.66 -24.02 -3.06
CA GLU A 57 1.77 -24.95 -2.81
C GLU A 57 1.95 -25.92 -3.98
N ALA A 58 0.86 -26.47 -4.52
CA ALA A 58 0.91 -27.34 -5.68
C ALA A 58 1.36 -26.63 -6.96
N LEU A 59 1.03 -25.34 -7.11
CA LEU A 59 1.45 -24.49 -8.24
C LEU A 59 2.80 -23.82 -8.04
N ALA A 60 3.44 -23.91 -6.86
CA ALA A 60 4.63 -23.13 -6.52
C ALA A 60 5.77 -23.22 -7.57
N PRO A 61 6.07 -24.40 -8.16
CA PRO A 61 7.08 -24.50 -9.22
C PRO A 61 6.72 -23.70 -10.49
N ALA A 62 5.45 -23.70 -10.89
CA ALA A 62 4.96 -22.95 -12.04
C ALA A 62 4.82 -21.46 -11.72
N ALA A 63 4.32 -21.12 -10.53
CA ALA A 63 4.14 -19.74 -10.06
C ALA A 63 5.48 -18.98 -9.98
N THR A 64 6.56 -19.65 -9.58
CA THR A 64 7.90 -19.02 -9.54
C THR A 64 8.40 -18.59 -10.92
N GLN A 65 7.88 -19.20 -11.99
CA GLN A 65 8.25 -18.87 -13.36
C GLN A 65 7.46 -17.68 -13.93
N LEU A 66 6.31 -17.32 -13.32
CA LEU A 66 5.44 -16.22 -13.78
C LEU A 66 6.21 -14.92 -14.03
N ALA A 67 7.06 -14.56 -13.08
CA ALA A 67 7.86 -13.35 -13.13
C ALA A 67 8.86 -13.30 -14.32
N ASN A 68 9.12 -14.42 -14.99
CA ASN A 68 9.96 -14.47 -16.20
C ASN A 68 9.15 -14.31 -17.50
N HIS A 69 7.82 -14.36 -17.42
CA HIS A 69 6.93 -14.40 -18.57
C HIS A 69 5.95 -13.22 -18.60
N LEU A 70 6.21 -12.16 -17.82
CA LEU A 70 5.29 -11.02 -17.67
C LEU A 70 4.93 -10.35 -19.00
N GLU A 71 5.91 -10.18 -19.89
CA GLU A 71 5.71 -9.61 -21.23
C GLU A 71 4.76 -10.44 -22.10
N SER A 72 4.62 -11.74 -21.82
CA SER A 72 3.75 -12.61 -22.60
C SER A 72 2.26 -12.42 -22.30
N PHE A 73 1.91 -11.75 -21.20
CA PHE A 73 0.52 -11.60 -20.78
C PHE A 73 -0.24 -10.47 -21.48
N GLY A 74 0.45 -9.54 -22.15
CA GLY A 74 -0.18 -8.39 -22.81
C GLY A 74 -1.05 -7.60 -21.83
N GLU A 75 -2.26 -7.23 -22.25
CA GLU A 75 -3.22 -6.47 -21.42
C GLU A 75 -3.60 -7.19 -20.12
N GLN A 76 -3.59 -8.53 -20.10
CA GLN A 76 -3.98 -9.30 -18.92
C GLN A 76 -2.95 -9.25 -17.79
N ARG A 77 -1.82 -8.57 -18.00
CA ARG A 77 -0.78 -8.34 -17.00
C ARG A 77 -1.27 -7.50 -15.83
N GLU A 78 -2.23 -6.59 -16.03
CA GLU A 78 -2.79 -5.75 -14.96
C GLU A 78 -3.36 -6.59 -13.79
N HIS A 79 -3.87 -7.80 -14.08
CA HIS A 79 -4.39 -8.70 -13.05
C HIS A 79 -3.32 -9.51 -12.31
N TYR A 80 -2.07 -9.45 -12.74
CA TYR A 80 -0.98 -10.20 -12.11
C TYR A 80 -0.69 -9.67 -10.71
N GLY A 81 -0.54 -8.35 -10.54
CA GLY A 81 -0.33 -7.72 -9.23
C GLY A 81 -1.47 -8.03 -8.27
N GLU A 82 -2.71 -7.93 -8.76
CA GLU A 82 -3.91 -8.26 -7.98
C GLU A 82 -3.94 -9.74 -7.56
N PHE A 83 -3.57 -10.64 -8.48
CA PHE A 83 -3.47 -12.07 -8.17
C PHE A 83 -2.45 -12.35 -7.06
N ILE A 84 -1.27 -11.72 -7.13
CA ILE A 84 -0.20 -11.88 -6.12
C ILE A 84 -0.67 -11.36 -4.76
N ALA A 85 -1.42 -10.25 -4.70
CA ALA A 85 -1.99 -9.74 -3.46
C ALA A 85 -2.98 -10.73 -2.83
N ARG A 86 -3.93 -11.25 -3.64
CA ARG A 86 -4.88 -12.28 -3.18
C ARG A 86 -4.18 -13.55 -2.73
N ALA A 87 -3.11 -13.96 -3.42
CA ALA A 87 -2.32 -15.12 -3.07
C ALA A 87 -1.53 -14.92 -1.77
N ALA A 88 -0.95 -13.73 -1.55
CA ALA A 88 -0.20 -13.43 -0.32
C ALA A 88 -1.13 -13.44 0.90
N CYS A 89 -2.32 -12.83 0.78
CA CYS A 89 -3.30 -12.78 1.85
C CYS A 89 -4.04 -14.11 2.12
N SER A 90 -4.00 -15.06 1.19
CA SER A 90 -4.65 -16.36 1.40
C SER A 90 -3.77 -17.35 2.16
N LEU A 91 -2.45 -17.10 2.22
CA LEU A 91 -1.51 -17.96 2.94
C LEU A 91 -1.70 -17.85 4.45
N PRO A 92 -1.62 -18.98 5.19
CA PRO A 92 -1.57 -18.96 6.64
C PRO A 92 -0.21 -18.48 7.18
N ASP A 93 0.85 -18.61 6.37
CA ASP A 93 2.23 -18.28 6.71
C ASP A 93 2.71 -17.04 5.95
N ASP A 94 3.88 -16.52 6.35
CA ASP A 94 4.53 -15.37 5.73
C ASP A 94 4.80 -15.57 4.21
N PRO A 95 4.27 -14.71 3.31
CA PRO A 95 4.53 -14.80 1.86
C PRO A 95 6.02 -14.65 1.49
N PHE A 96 6.85 -14.02 2.32
CA PHE A 96 8.31 -13.95 2.11
C PHE A 96 8.98 -15.33 2.16
N SER A 97 8.33 -16.36 2.71
CA SER A 97 8.81 -17.75 2.63
C SER A 97 8.69 -18.34 1.22
N LYS A 98 7.88 -17.73 0.35
CA LYS A 98 7.55 -18.26 -0.97
C LYS A 98 8.39 -17.60 -2.07
N LYS A 99 9.06 -18.43 -2.88
CA LYS A 99 9.93 -17.96 -3.97
C LYS A 99 9.21 -17.11 -5.01
N TRP A 100 7.95 -17.40 -5.30
CA TRP A 100 7.15 -16.62 -6.25
C TRP A 100 6.91 -15.19 -5.78
N PHE A 101 6.77 -14.96 -4.47
CA PHE A 101 6.55 -13.63 -3.91
C PHE A 101 7.83 -12.79 -3.98
N ILE A 102 8.97 -13.38 -3.64
CA ILE A 102 10.27 -12.72 -3.81
C ILE A 102 10.55 -12.41 -5.28
N ALA A 103 10.26 -13.36 -6.18
CA ALA A 103 10.42 -13.16 -7.62
C ALA A 103 9.52 -12.04 -8.14
N PHE A 104 8.28 -11.92 -7.66
CA PHE A 104 7.40 -10.81 -7.94
C PHE A 104 8.06 -9.48 -7.54
N LEU A 105 8.46 -9.32 -6.28
CA LEU A 105 9.04 -8.05 -5.80
C LEU A 105 10.30 -7.62 -6.56
N GLN A 106 11.06 -8.57 -7.11
CA GLN A 106 12.31 -8.32 -7.83
C GLN A 106 12.13 -8.01 -9.32
N LYS A 107 11.10 -8.56 -9.97
CA LYS A 107 10.97 -8.55 -11.44
C LYS A 107 9.73 -7.86 -11.96
N ALA A 108 8.68 -7.77 -11.16
CA ALA A 108 7.51 -6.96 -11.47
C ALA A 108 7.94 -5.53 -11.76
N ASP A 109 7.30 -4.85 -12.71
CA ASP A 109 7.56 -3.43 -12.95
C ASP A 109 6.77 -2.54 -11.98
N ALA A 110 6.82 -1.22 -12.19
CA ALA A 110 6.15 -0.28 -11.30
C ALA A 110 4.62 -0.43 -11.31
N ASP A 111 4.03 -0.74 -12.46
CA ASP A 111 2.58 -0.87 -12.61
C ASP A 111 2.10 -2.15 -11.95
N ASP A 112 2.76 -3.29 -12.18
CA ASP A 112 2.45 -4.56 -11.49
C ASP A 112 2.47 -4.41 -9.95
N ARG A 113 3.44 -3.66 -9.42
CA ARG A 113 3.56 -3.42 -7.98
C ARG A 113 2.52 -2.43 -7.46
N ALA A 114 2.12 -1.47 -8.28
CA ALA A 114 1.01 -0.57 -7.96
C ALA A 114 -0.31 -1.35 -7.88
N ASP A 115 -0.59 -2.23 -8.85
CA ASP A 115 -1.78 -3.07 -8.87
C ASP A 115 -1.85 -3.99 -7.64
N PHE A 116 -0.71 -4.57 -7.25
CA PHE A 116 -0.58 -5.32 -6.00
C PHE A 116 -0.93 -4.47 -4.76
N ALA A 117 -0.35 -3.27 -4.65
CA ALA A 117 -0.59 -2.40 -3.50
C ALA A 117 -2.04 -1.90 -3.44
N TRP A 118 -2.66 -1.64 -4.59
CA TRP A 118 -4.07 -1.27 -4.70
C TRP A 118 -5.01 -2.42 -4.37
N GLU A 119 -4.70 -3.64 -4.80
CA GLU A 119 -5.53 -4.78 -4.42
C GLU A 119 -5.46 -5.02 -2.91
N LEU A 120 -4.30 -4.85 -2.28
CA LEU A 120 -4.19 -4.88 -0.81
C LEU A 120 -5.01 -3.78 -0.13
N ASP A 121 -5.01 -2.55 -0.65
CA ASP A 121 -5.87 -1.46 -0.15
C ASP A 121 -7.35 -1.89 -0.13
N LYS A 122 -7.85 -2.43 -1.26
CA LYS A 122 -9.21 -2.98 -1.37
C LYS A 122 -9.47 -4.11 -0.39
N MET A 123 -8.50 -5.01 -0.20
CA MET A 123 -8.61 -6.16 0.71
C MET A 123 -8.58 -5.76 2.18
N LEU A 124 -7.86 -4.68 2.54
CA LEU A 124 -7.79 -4.17 3.92
C LEU A 124 -9.12 -3.53 4.35
N LYS A 125 -9.81 -2.85 3.42
CA LYS A 125 -11.05 -2.12 3.70
C LYS A 125 -12.12 -2.93 4.45
N PRO A 126 -12.51 -4.16 4.04
CA PRO A 126 -13.55 -4.94 4.71
C PRO A 126 -13.10 -5.66 6.00
N LEU A 127 -11.80 -5.70 6.31
CA LEU A 127 -11.28 -6.46 7.46
C LEU A 127 -11.62 -5.78 8.79
N GLN A 128 -11.85 -6.61 9.81
CA GLN A 128 -12.01 -6.16 11.18
C GLN A 128 -10.66 -5.71 11.78
N PRO A 129 -10.65 -4.83 12.79
CA PRO A 129 -9.40 -4.33 13.38
C PRO A 129 -8.44 -5.44 13.85
N ALA A 130 -8.95 -6.49 14.50
CA ALA A 130 -8.12 -7.63 14.91
C ALA A 130 -7.45 -8.36 13.72
N GLN A 131 -8.17 -8.52 12.60
CA GLN A 131 -7.62 -9.16 11.40
C GLN A 131 -6.57 -8.27 10.72
N LYS A 132 -6.76 -6.95 10.73
CA LYS A 132 -5.78 -5.98 10.24
C LYS A 132 -4.50 -6.01 11.07
N ALA A 133 -4.64 -6.06 12.40
CA ALA A 133 -3.51 -6.20 13.31
C ALA A 133 -2.75 -7.52 13.09
N GLU A 134 -3.47 -8.63 12.92
CA GLU A 134 -2.88 -9.94 12.61
C GLU A 134 -2.11 -9.89 11.29
N LEU A 135 -2.71 -9.36 10.23
CA LEU A 135 -2.07 -9.23 8.91
C LEU A 135 -0.84 -8.29 8.96
N TRP A 136 -0.92 -7.21 9.75
CA TRP A 136 0.19 -6.29 9.98
C TRP A 136 1.41 -6.99 10.57
N GLN A 137 1.19 -7.74 11.65
CA GLN A 137 2.23 -8.48 12.36
C GLN A 137 2.73 -9.69 11.57
N ALA A 138 1.86 -10.34 10.81
CA ALA A 138 2.22 -11.50 10.01
C ALA A 138 3.24 -11.16 8.94
N TRP A 139 3.01 -10.10 8.15
CA TRP A 139 3.94 -9.76 7.07
C TRP A 139 3.87 -8.33 6.49
N LEU A 140 2.78 -7.56 6.65
CA LEU A 140 2.72 -6.23 6.00
C LEU A 140 3.82 -5.29 6.51
N LYS A 141 4.14 -5.32 7.80
CA LYS A 141 5.27 -4.54 8.33
C LYS A 141 6.59 -4.93 7.66
N ARG A 142 6.84 -6.24 7.55
CA ARG A 142 8.02 -6.80 6.87
C ARG A 142 8.05 -6.43 5.40
N TYR A 143 6.89 -6.27 4.76
CA TYR A 143 6.81 -5.76 3.40
C TYR A 143 7.45 -4.37 3.30
N PHE A 144 7.08 -3.42 4.16
CA PHE A 144 7.72 -2.10 4.18
C PHE A 144 9.23 -2.18 4.45
N GLU A 145 9.66 -3.00 5.41
CA GLU A 145 11.09 -3.19 5.72
C GLU A 145 11.87 -3.71 4.50
N HIS A 146 11.30 -4.68 3.78
CA HIS A 146 11.92 -5.21 2.56
C HIS A 146 11.97 -4.15 1.46
N ARG A 147 10.88 -3.41 1.23
CA ARG A 147 10.86 -2.32 0.22
C ARG A 147 11.81 -1.17 0.58
N ALA A 148 12.05 -0.94 1.87
CA ALA A 148 13.02 0.04 2.37
C ALA A 148 14.47 -0.42 2.14
N GLN A 149 14.74 -1.71 2.18
CA GLN A 149 16.11 -2.25 2.05
C GLN A 149 16.49 -2.57 0.60
N PHE A 150 15.59 -3.20 -0.16
CA PHE A 150 15.89 -3.77 -1.47
C PHE A 150 15.23 -2.98 -2.62
N PRO A 151 15.94 -2.72 -3.73
CA PRO A 151 15.34 -2.21 -4.96
C PRO A 151 14.50 -3.29 -5.66
N PRO A 152 13.57 -2.90 -6.57
CA PRO A 152 13.20 -1.53 -6.95
C PRO A 152 12.44 -0.80 -5.84
N ARG A 153 12.57 0.53 -5.73
CA ARG A 153 11.94 1.33 -4.66
C ARG A 153 10.47 1.64 -4.97
N PRO A 154 9.59 1.80 -3.97
CA PRO A 154 8.23 2.26 -4.20
C PRO A 154 8.20 3.69 -4.75
N GLU A 155 7.53 3.87 -5.89
CA GLU A 155 7.38 5.15 -6.59
C GLU A 155 5.97 5.28 -7.20
N GLY A 156 5.58 6.50 -7.57
CA GLY A 156 4.33 6.79 -8.28
C GLY A 156 3.08 6.19 -7.62
N GLN A 157 2.35 5.38 -8.40
CA GLN A 157 1.11 4.77 -7.96
C GLN A 157 1.30 3.72 -6.86
N GLU A 158 2.42 2.99 -6.83
CA GLU A 158 2.72 2.06 -5.73
C GLU A 158 2.78 2.81 -4.41
N PHE A 159 3.55 3.90 -4.35
CA PHE A 159 3.68 4.70 -3.13
C PHE A 159 2.36 5.35 -2.72
N THR A 160 1.56 5.79 -3.68
CA THR A 160 0.21 6.32 -3.44
C THR A 160 -0.67 5.29 -2.74
N ALA A 161 -0.70 4.05 -3.24
CA ALA A 161 -1.49 2.99 -2.63
C ALA A 161 -1.01 2.71 -1.19
N LEU A 162 0.30 2.70 -0.94
CA LEU A 162 0.86 2.51 0.40
C LEU A 162 0.48 3.64 1.38
N LEU A 163 0.40 4.89 0.92
CA LEU A 163 -0.17 5.99 1.71
C LEU A 163 -1.64 5.74 2.02
N GLY A 164 -2.40 5.22 1.04
CA GLY A 164 -3.81 4.89 1.18
C GLY A 164 -4.10 3.89 2.30
N TRP A 165 -3.17 2.99 2.60
CA TRP A 165 -3.35 2.01 3.68
C TRP A 165 -3.52 2.66 5.06
N ALA A 166 -3.07 3.91 5.26
CA ALA A 166 -3.32 4.67 6.48
C ALA A 166 -4.81 4.78 6.82
N PHE A 167 -5.69 4.90 5.81
CA PHE A 167 -7.15 4.96 5.98
C PHE A 167 -7.75 3.67 6.49
N HIS A 168 -7.04 2.55 6.32
CA HIS A 168 -7.53 1.24 6.69
C HIS A 168 -6.87 0.72 7.97
N LEU A 169 -5.76 1.31 8.40
CA LEU A 169 -4.94 0.85 9.52
C LEU A 169 -4.78 1.91 10.64
N PRO A 170 -5.88 2.47 11.19
CA PRO A 170 -5.79 3.52 12.21
C PRO A 170 -5.07 3.06 13.49
N GLU A 171 -5.27 1.81 13.91
CA GLU A 171 -4.60 1.25 15.10
C GLU A 171 -3.10 1.02 14.90
N GLN A 172 -2.64 0.85 13.66
CA GLN A 172 -1.23 0.65 13.31
C GLN A 172 -0.61 1.93 12.71
N LEU A 173 -1.33 3.05 12.72
CA LEU A 173 -0.93 4.29 12.04
C LEU A 173 0.47 4.77 12.44
N ALA A 174 0.81 4.69 13.74
CA ALA A 174 2.11 5.11 14.24
C ALA A 174 3.28 4.30 13.63
N GLU A 175 3.12 2.98 13.53
CA GLU A 175 4.11 2.09 12.91
C GLU A 175 4.14 2.31 11.40
N LEU A 176 2.98 2.42 10.76
CA LEU A 176 2.85 2.64 9.32
C LEU A 176 3.51 3.94 8.88
N VAL A 177 3.29 5.05 9.59
CA VAL A 177 3.95 6.34 9.32
C VAL A 177 5.47 6.19 9.42
N SER A 178 5.96 5.50 10.45
CA SER A 178 7.39 5.27 10.63
C SER A 178 7.98 4.42 9.49
N CYS A 179 7.23 3.42 9.01
CA CYS A 179 7.59 2.63 7.84
C CYS A 179 7.65 3.48 6.56
N LEU A 180 6.65 4.33 6.32
CA LEU A 180 6.59 5.21 5.15
C LEU A 180 7.71 6.26 5.14
N GLU A 181 8.05 6.82 6.29
CA GLU A 181 9.18 7.76 6.44
C GLU A 181 10.51 7.12 6.04
N ALA A 182 10.70 5.85 6.43
CA ALA A 182 11.91 5.05 6.18
C ALA A 182 12.03 4.55 4.74
N LEU A 183 10.95 4.57 3.95
CA LEU A 183 11.04 4.21 2.54
C LEU A 183 11.97 5.21 1.83
N PRO A 184 12.93 4.73 1.02
CA PRO A 184 13.69 5.57 0.10
C PRO A 184 12.93 5.74 -1.21
N GLY A 185 13.26 6.78 -1.97
CA GLY A 185 12.68 7.02 -3.30
C GLY A 185 12.13 8.42 -3.50
N SER A 186 11.99 8.76 -4.77
CA SER A 186 11.40 9.99 -5.31
C SER A 186 10.30 9.59 -6.28
N GLY A 187 9.18 10.29 -6.31
CA GLY A 187 8.11 10.02 -7.27
C GLY A 187 6.77 10.50 -6.76
N ALA A 188 5.95 11.03 -7.67
CA ALA A 188 4.71 11.73 -7.35
C ALA A 188 3.70 10.80 -6.65
N ALA A 189 3.48 11.04 -5.37
CA ALA A 189 2.27 10.57 -4.71
C ALA A 189 1.05 11.29 -5.32
N ASP A 190 0.01 10.54 -5.65
CA ASP A 190 -1.28 11.08 -6.08
C ASP A 190 -1.99 11.80 -4.93
N GLN A 191 -2.93 12.65 -5.29
CA GLN A 191 -3.63 13.60 -4.44
C GLN A 191 -4.79 12.99 -3.63
N ARG A 192 -4.85 11.65 -3.54
CA ARG A 192 -5.87 10.94 -2.76
C ARG A 192 -5.81 11.32 -1.27
N LEU A 193 -4.61 11.60 -0.74
CA LEU A 193 -4.46 11.97 0.67
C LEU A 193 -5.08 13.34 0.99
N SER A 194 -4.92 14.35 0.13
CA SER A 194 -5.54 15.67 0.34
C SER A 194 -7.04 15.61 0.27
N TRP A 195 -7.60 14.86 -0.70
CA TRP A 195 -9.04 14.66 -0.79
C TRP A 195 -9.61 13.93 0.43
N ALA A 196 -8.96 12.86 0.88
CA ALA A 196 -9.42 12.08 2.03
C ALA A 196 -9.43 12.92 3.32
N LEU A 197 -8.39 13.73 3.55
CA LEU A 197 -8.36 14.66 4.68
C LEU A 197 -9.48 15.70 4.59
N ALA A 198 -9.77 16.24 3.41
CA ALA A 198 -10.90 17.15 3.19
C ALA A 198 -12.27 16.50 3.50
N GLN A 199 -12.38 15.18 3.32
CA GLN A 199 -13.58 14.42 3.70
C GLN A 199 -13.62 14.05 5.20
N GLY A 200 -12.62 14.46 5.98
CA GLY A 200 -12.49 14.09 7.39
C GLY A 200 -12.11 12.61 7.60
N GLU A 201 -11.59 11.93 6.57
CA GLU A 201 -11.00 10.62 6.76
C GLU A 201 -9.74 10.78 7.63
N LEU A 202 -9.58 9.92 8.64
CA LEU A 202 -8.57 10.01 9.71
C LEU A 202 -8.86 11.03 10.84
N THR A 203 -10.03 11.67 10.86
CA THR A 203 -10.46 12.50 12.00
C THR A 203 -10.41 11.72 13.33
N GLY A 204 -9.78 12.30 14.35
CA GLY A 204 -9.57 11.65 15.65
C GLY A 204 -8.27 10.85 15.77
N SER A 205 -7.43 10.81 14.73
CA SER A 205 -6.05 10.32 14.83
C SER A 205 -5.16 11.31 15.59
N ASP A 206 -4.02 10.85 16.07
CA ASP A 206 -3.02 11.73 16.71
C ASP A 206 -2.56 12.82 15.71
N PRO A 207 -2.69 14.11 16.06
CA PRO A 207 -2.35 15.22 15.16
C PRO A 207 -0.85 15.24 14.79
N ASP A 208 0.04 14.72 15.64
CA ASP A 208 1.46 14.60 15.28
C ASP A 208 1.69 13.52 14.21
N LEU A 209 0.93 12.42 14.26
CA LEU A 209 1.00 11.36 13.23
C LEU A 209 0.45 11.84 11.90
N LEU A 210 -0.65 12.60 11.91
CA LEU A 210 -1.21 13.20 10.70
C LEU A 210 -0.25 14.21 10.06
N ALA A 211 0.39 15.05 10.88
CA ALA A 211 1.41 15.99 10.39
C ALA A 211 2.59 15.26 9.73
N ARG A 212 3.08 14.18 10.35
CA ARG A 212 4.15 13.34 9.78
C ARG A 212 3.73 12.65 8.48
N LEU A 213 2.51 12.10 8.43
CA LEU A 213 1.97 11.48 7.22
C LEU A 213 1.86 12.50 6.06
N LEU A 214 1.36 13.69 6.35
CA LEU A 214 1.29 14.81 5.39
C LEU A 214 2.67 15.23 4.92
N PHE A 215 3.65 15.32 5.83
CA PHE A 215 5.02 15.66 5.48
C PHE A 215 5.63 14.60 4.54
N VAL A 216 5.40 13.32 4.81
CA VAL A 216 5.83 12.21 3.95
C VAL A 216 5.21 12.31 2.55
N PHE A 217 3.91 12.63 2.47
CA PHE A 217 3.21 12.86 1.22
C PHE A 217 3.82 14.02 0.44
N LEU A 218 3.94 15.21 1.06
CA LEU A 218 4.49 16.39 0.41
C LEU A 218 5.94 16.18 -0.03
N ARG A 219 6.76 15.51 0.77
CA ARG A 219 8.15 15.17 0.41
C ARG A 219 8.26 14.40 -0.91
N ARG A 220 7.22 13.65 -1.28
CA ARG A 220 7.18 12.86 -2.51
C ARG A 220 6.18 13.38 -3.53
N CYS A 221 5.38 14.38 -3.21
CA CYS A 221 4.50 15.00 -4.18
C CYS A 221 5.35 15.81 -5.18
N HIS A 222 5.11 15.65 -6.49
CA HIS A 222 5.82 16.45 -7.48
C HIS A 222 5.08 17.77 -7.74
N GLU A 223 3.75 17.72 -7.83
CA GLU A 223 2.90 18.88 -8.08
C GLU A 223 1.56 18.76 -7.34
N LEU A 224 1.17 19.86 -6.68
CA LEU A 224 -0.14 19.99 -6.04
C LEU A 224 -1.08 20.78 -6.96
N GLU A 225 -2.18 20.16 -7.36
CA GLU A 225 -3.28 20.88 -8.02
C GLU A 225 -3.89 21.95 -7.09
N PRO A 226 -4.43 23.05 -7.65
CA PRO A 226 -4.90 24.19 -6.85
C PRO A 226 -5.96 23.86 -5.79
N TRP A 227 -6.91 22.96 -6.07
CA TRP A 227 -7.93 22.56 -5.10
C TRP A 227 -7.34 21.81 -3.90
N ASN A 228 -6.39 20.89 -4.14
CA ASN A 228 -5.71 20.18 -3.07
C ASN A 228 -4.85 21.08 -2.19
N ARG A 229 -4.32 22.19 -2.73
CA ARG A 229 -3.61 23.18 -1.91
C ARG A 229 -4.54 23.81 -0.88
N SER A 230 -5.81 24.00 -1.22
CA SER A 230 -6.81 24.56 -0.31
C SER A 230 -7.17 23.53 0.76
N ASP A 231 -7.42 22.29 0.37
CA ASP A 231 -7.70 21.19 1.31
C ASP A 231 -6.56 20.96 2.31
N LEU A 232 -5.31 20.99 1.83
CA LEU A 232 -4.14 20.88 2.69
C LEU A 232 -3.93 22.11 3.57
N HIS A 233 -4.29 23.30 3.10
CA HIS A 233 -4.20 24.53 3.91
C HIS A 233 -5.09 24.41 5.15
N GLU A 234 -6.35 24.01 4.95
CA GLU A 234 -7.31 23.81 6.03
C GLU A 234 -6.84 22.69 6.97
N ALA A 235 -6.37 21.56 6.43
CA ALA A 235 -5.82 20.49 7.26
C ALA A 235 -4.63 20.96 8.13
N ILE A 236 -3.73 21.80 7.61
CA ILE A 236 -2.62 22.35 8.39
C ILE A 236 -3.13 23.31 9.49
N LEU A 237 -4.16 24.13 9.20
CA LEU A 237 -4.79 24.99 10.22
C LEU A 237 -5.41 24.16 11.36
N ASP A 238 -6.10 23.07 11.02
CA ASP A 238 -6.69 22.16 12.00
C ASP A 238 -5.60 21.53 12.88
N LEU A 239 -4.50 21.06 12.29
CA LEU A 239 -3.36 20.53 13.04
C LEU A 239 -2.72 21.57 13.98
N ILE A 240 -2.60 22.82 13.54
CA ILE A 240 -2.16 23.91 14.42
C ILE A 240 -3.13 24.01 15.61
N ALA A 241 -4.44 24.06 15.35
CA ALA A 241 -5.46 24.21 16.39
C ALA A 241 -5.50 23.02 17.37
N GLU A 242 -5.35 21.79 16.89
CA GLU A 242 -5.34 20.55 17.67
C GLU A 242 -4.08 20.38 18.53
N GLY A 243 -3.05 21.20 18.29
CA GLY A 243 -1.91 21.31 19.19
C GLY A 243 -0.67 20.51 18.78
N THR A 244 -0.54 20.12 17.51
CA THR A 244 0.65 19.48 16.93
C THR A 244 1.95 20.13 17.37
N GLN A 245 3.01 19.34 17.56
CA GLN A 245 4.35 19.84 17.92
C GLN A 245 4.81 20.97 16.98
N ALA A 246 5.34 22.04 17.58
CA ALA A 246 5.72 23.26 16.87
C ALA A 246 6.82 23.03 15.82
N THR A 247 7.74 22.10 16.07
CA THR A 247 8.80 21.73 15.12
C THR A 247 8.22 21.02 13.90
N LEU A 248 7.39 20.00 14.12
CA LEU A 248 6.75 19.24 13.03
C LEU A 248 5.88 20.12 12.15
N ILE A 249 5.07 21.01 12.77
CA ILE A 249 4.18 21.87 12.00
C ILE A 249 4.95 22.93 11.22
N THR A 250 6.07 23.43 11.74
CA THR A 250 6.96 24.37 11.03
C THR A 250 7.55 23.70 9.79
N GLU A 251 8.11 22.49 9.95
CA GLU A 251 8.66 21.72 8.82
C GLU A 251 7.57 21.40 7.78
N LEU A 252 6.36 21.08 8.22
CA LEU A 252 5.22 20.83 7.33
C LEU A 252 4.81 22.08 6.54
N ILE A 253 4.74 23.25 7.20
CA ILE A 253 4.42 24.52 6.55
C ILE A 253 5.50 24.85 5.52
N GLU A 254 6.77 24.78 5.89
CA GLU A 254 7.88 25.03 4.96
C GLU A 254 7.75 24.16 3.71
N LYS A 255 7.49 22.87 3.91
CA LYS A 255 7.33 21.93 2.80
C LYS A 255 6.11 22.24 1.94
N TYR A 256 4.98 22.59 2.55
CA TYR A 256 3.77 23.00 1.84
C TYR A 256 4.01 24.25 0.96
N LEU A 257 4.81 25.21 1.43
CA LEU A 257 5.16 26.42 0.67
C LEU A 257 6.05 26.14 -0.53
N GLU A 258 6.96 25.16 -0.45
CA GLU A 258 7.74 24.70 -1.61
C GLU A 258 6.85 24.22 -2.76
N HIS A 259 5.67 23.68 -2.46
CA HIS A 259 4.68 23.24 -3.45
C HIS A 259 3.69 24.34 -3.87
N GLY A 260 4.02 25.61 -3.64
CA GLY A 260 3.19 26.75 -4.05
C GLY A 260 1.95 26.92 -3.19
N GLY A 261 2.02 26.50 -1.92
CA GLY A 261 1.01 26.80 -0.91
C GLY A 261 0.81 28.30 -0.74
N SER A 262 -0.45 28.73 -0.72
CA SER A 262 -0.81 30.14 -0.53
C SER A 262 -0.99 30.49 0.95
N GLU A 263 -1.01 31.79 1.23
CA GLU A 263 -1.38 32.33 2.55
C GLU A 263 -0.45 31.89 3.71
N SER A 264 0.85 31.78 3.43
CA SER A 264 1.90 31.46 4.45
C SER A 264 1.82 32.33 5.70
N GLN A 265 1.46 33.60 5.54
CA GLN A 265 1.27 34.54 6.64
C GLN A 265 0.19 34.08 7.61
N LYS A 266 -0.95 33.57 7.11
CA LYS A 266 -2.04 33.08 7.98
C LYS A 266 -1.61 31.85 8.78
N LEU A 267 -0.93 30.89 8.16
CA LEU A 267 -0.40 29.70 8.84
C LEU A 267 0.62 30.09 9.94
N THR A 268 1.51 31.02 9.61
CA THR A 268 2.54 31.51 10.54
C THR A 268 1.92 32.29 11.70
N GLU A 269 0.96 33.17 11.42
CA GLU A 269 0.22 33.93 12.42
C GLU A 269 -0.59 33.02 13.35
N ALA A 270 -1.24 31.98 12.80
CA ALA A 270 -1.97 30.99 13.58
C ALA A 270 -1.06 30.24 14.55
N LEU A 271 0.12 29.81 14.09
CA LEU A 271 1.13 29.15 14.92
C LEU A 271 1.62 30.07 16.05
N GLN A 272 2.00 31.30 15.73
CA GLN A 272 2.46 32.29 16.72
C GLN A 272 1.39 32.60 17.77
N LYS A 273 0.14 32.80 17.33
CA LYS A 273 -0.99 33.07 18.23
C LYS A 273 -1.21 31.92 19.21
N ARG A 274 -1.09 30.67 18.74
CA ARG A 274 -1.18 29.47 19.59
C ARG A 274 -0.05 29.41 20.61
N GLU A 275 1.19 29.67 20.20
CA GLU A 275 2.35 29.65 21.11
C GLU A 275 2.26 30.74 22.18
N ALA A 276 1.83 31.95 21.80
CA ALA A 276 1.57 33.04 22.75
C ALA A 276 0.47 32.67 23.77
N ALA A 277 -0.60 31.98 23.32
CA ALA A 277 -1.66 31.52 24.21
C ALA A 277 -1.16 30.47 25.23
N LYS A 278 -0.27 29.55 24.82
CA LYS A 278 0.38 28.57 25.72
C LYS A 278 1.27 29.25 26.77
N GLN A 279 2.01 30.30 26.40
CA GLN A 279 2.86 31.05 27.34
C GLN A 279 2.03 31.84 28.37
N THR A 280 0.84 32.30 27.99
CA THR A 280 -0.05 33.08 28.88
C THR A 280 -0.83 32.21 29.87
N THR A 281 -0.98 30.91 29.58
CA THR A 281 -1.74 29.93 30.40
C THR A 281 -0.86 29.06 31.30
N ALA A 282 0.48 29.14 31.21
CA ALA A 282 1.38 28.49 32.15
C ALA A 282 1.22 29.13 33.55
N PRO A 283 0.79 28.38 34.60
CA PRO A 283 0.65 28.95 35.92
C PRO A 283 2.02 29.40 36.40
N THR A 284 2.06 30.63 36.91
CA THR A 284 3.18 31.18 37.65
C THR A 284 3.47 30.27 38.86
N GLN A 285 4.30 29.24 38.67
CA GLN A 285 4.99 28.57 39.78
C GLN A 285 6.09 29.53 40.25
N ALA A 286 5.66 30.57 40.96
CA ALA A 286 6.52 31.39 41.78
C ALA A 286 5.92 31.41 43.19
N GLY A 287 6.62 30.75 44.11
CA GLY A 287 6.56 31.04 45.54
C GLY A 287 5.71 30.10 46.38
N SER A 288 6.34 29.04 46.91
CA SER A 288 6.55 28.85 48.35
C SER A 288 7.62 27.78 48.57
#